data_AF-A0A672QMM5-F1
#
_entry.id   AF-A0A672QMM5-F1
#
_cell.length_a   1.000
_cell.length_b   1.000
_cell.length_c   1.000
_cell.angle_alpha   90.00
_cell.angle_beta   90.00
_cell.angle_gamma   90.00
#
_symmetry.space_group_name_H-M   'P 1'
#
loop_
_entity.id
_entity.type
_entity.pdbx_description
1 polymer ?
#
loop_
_entity_poly.entity_id
_entity_poly.type
_entity_poly.pdbx_seq_one_letter_code
_entity_poly.pdbx_strand_id
1 'polypeptide(L)'
;MTELLFNKRLQDLVVRLTDDSDFYFLYNLVISEEDFQSLKVQQGLLIDFTSFPQKFIDLLEQCISEQDKGNPRFLLQLTSASSAFDRSPSDLNIVETNAFKHLTHLSLKLLPGSDTDIKKYLATCLSTVKEEKQQLEQKLRKTEEDLTRQLNYAQQTLSEKSRELDKLRSEWTSQTTSLSSRHMQDFTAEREKALEIQARLQQQNEQLRQELESSHHRSTQQLQTKASELETANRELIDKKYKSDSTIRDLKAKLASLEEECQRSKQQVLSLRRENSTLDTECHEKERLVNQLQMRVAVFEQEIKDKEQLVLRTKEVLEATQQQKVRNVESKQVQITKLEATVKSLSEELIKANGIIKKLQGDLKALMGKIKVKNTVTVSQEKILQETTEKLQRGQRELQDTQQQLRQKEEEVMKLKEQFEATVQKLDESREVLKTNENVITWLNKQLNENQLSRKQETLGMFETPAAGLRTGSVPHNMVIHLSLKVYKASGLTGISAHYSGEPVGLDSKYFERRDDSIPLRGLLPSMHLNRGKPQKLLFPIYS
;
A
#
# COMPACT_ATOMS: atom_id res chain seq x y z
N MET A 1 -65.77 -17.71 -107.16
CA MET A 1 -64.68 -18.69 -106.99
C MET A 1 -64.36 -18.73 -105.50
N THR A 2 -65.13 -19.41 -104.65
CA THR A 2 -65.89 -20.67 -104.81
C THR A 2 -65.01 -21.83 -105.24
N GLU A 3 -64.35 -22.46 -104.28
CA GLU A 3 -64.36 -23.92 -104.17
C GLU A 3 -64.35 -24.33 -102.70
N LEU A 4 -65.53 -24.72 -102.21
CA LEU A 4 -65.72 -25.42 -100.95
C LEU A 4 -65.51 -26.91 -101.26
N LEU A 5 -64.26 -27.32 -101.46
CA LEU A 5 -63.91 -28.74 -101.62
C LEU A 5 -63.29 -29.28 -100.35
N PHE A 6 -63.83 -30.41 -99.92
CA PHE A 6 -63.46 -31.14 -98.72
C PHE A 6 -61.95 -31.36 -98.66
N ASN A 7 -61.30 -30.75 -97.66
CA ASN A 7 -60.10 -31.30 -97.07
C ASN A 7 -60.31 -31.41 -95.58
N LYS A 8 -60.48 -32.65 -95.09
CA LYS A 8 -59.92 -33.02 -93.79
C LYS A 8 -58.47 -32.53 -93.79
N ARG A 9 -57.95 -32.05 -92.66
CA ARG A 9 -56.49 -32.07 -92.49
C ARG A 9 -56.09 -33.53 -92.35
N LEU A 10 -55.72 -34.16 -93.46
CA LEU A 10 -54.90 -35.36 -93.43
C LEU A 10 -53.66 -35.00 -92.61
N GLN A 11 -53.42 -35.74 -91.54
CA GLN A 11 -52.24 -35.54 -90.71
C GLN A 11 -51.08 -36.28 -91.38
N ASP A 12 -50.43 -35.67 -92.37
CA ASP A 12 -49.35 -36.34 -93.06
C ASP A 12 -48.09 -36.40 -92.16
N LEU A 13 -47.56 -37.59 -91.94
CA LEU A 13 -46.27 -37.76 -91.24
C LEU A 13 -45.14 -37.47 -92.24
N VAL A 14 -44.44 -36.36 -92.02
CA VAL A 14 -43.25 -35.98 -92.80
C VAL A 14 -41.99 -36.41 -92.05
N VAL A 15 -41.29 -37.41 -92.59
CA VAL A 15 -39.95 -37.81 -92.15
C VAL A 15 -38.92 -37.17 -93.08
N ARG A 16 -37.88 -36.57 -92.50
CA ARG A 16 -36.76 -35.98 -93.22
C ARG A 16 -35.44 -36.48 -92.64
N LEU A 17 -34.52 -36.85 -93.51
CA LEU A 17 -33.15 -37.22 -93.18
C LEU A 17 -32.19 -36.30 -93.95
N THR A 18 -31.21 -35.74 -93.24
CA THR A 18 -30.25 -34.74 -93.71
C THR A 18 -28.87 -34.99 -93.09
N ASP A 19 -27.82 -34.44 -93.67
CA ASP A 19 -26.46 -34.43 -93.12
C ASP A 19 -26.07 -32.98 -92.79
N ASP A 20 -25.47 -32.75 -91.62
CA ASP A 20 -24.93 -31.45 -91.22
C ASP A 20 -23.63 -31.11 -92.00
N SER A 21 -23.03 -32.11 -92.65
CA SER A 21 -21.80 -32.03 -93.45
C SER A 21 -22.06 -31.77 -94.95
N ASP A 22 -23.21 -32.21 -95.48
CA ASP A 22 -23.63 -32.02 -96.86
C ASP A 22 -25.05 -31.44 -96.95
N PHE A 23 -25.13 -30.13 -97.19
CA PHE A 23 -26.38 -29.39 -97.36
C PHE A 23 -27.21 -29.80 -98.60
N TYR A 24 -26.68 -30.64 -99.49
CA TYR A 24 -27.45 -31.26 -100.59
C TYR A 24 -27.99 -32.65 -100.23
N PHE A 25 -27.48 -33.30 -99.18
CA PHE A 25 -28.00 -34.57 -98.70
C PHE A 25 -29.36 -34.36 -98.03
N LEU A 26 -30.42 -34.66 -98.78
CA LEU A 26 -31.80 -34.54 -98.33
C LEU A 26 -32.60 -35.75 -98.82
N TYR A 27 -33.18 -36.49 -97.87
CA TYR A 27 -34.17 -37.52 -98.15
C TYR A 27 -35.47 -37.16 -97.44
N ASN A 28 -36.60 -37.26 -98.15
CA ASN A 28 -37.94 -37.00 -97.59
C ASN A 28 -38.85 -38.22 -97.77
N LEU A 29 -39.76 -38.40 -96.83
CA LEU A 29 -40.89 -39.31 -96.91
C LEU A 29 -42.11 -38.59 -96.33
N VAL A 30 -43.23 -38.68 -97.04
CA VAL A 30 -44.55 -38.22 -96.58
C VAL A 30 -45.45 -39.45 -96.55
N ILE A 31 -46.05 -39.74 -95.40
CA ILE A 31 -47.00 -40.84 -95.21
C ILE A 31 -48.34 -40.21 -94.83
N SER A 32 -49.35 -40.33 -95.69
CA SER A 32 -50.74 -40.04 -95.33
C SER A 32 -51.36 -41.20 -94.53
N GLU A 33 -52.54 -40.96 -93.95
CA GLU A 33 -53.32 -42.00 -93.25
C GLU A 33 -53.66 -43.20 -94.17
N GLU A 34 -53.77 -42.96 -95.48
CA GLU A 34 -54.05 -43.98 -96.51
C GLU A 34 -52.79 -44.78 -96.89
N ASP A 35 -51.65 -44.10 -97.10
CA ASP A 35 -50.35 -44.75 -97.33
C ASP A 35 -49.97 -45.64 -96.15
N PHE A 36 -50.28 -45.20 -94.92
CA PHE A 36 -50.03 -45.97 -93.71
C PHE A 36 -50.80 -47.30 -93.67
N GLN A 37 -52.01 -47.41 -94.21
CA GLN A 37 -52.71 -48.71 -94.25
C GLN A 37 -51.96 -49.71 -95.14
N SER A 38 -51.39 -49.23 -96.25
CA SER A 38 -50.54 -50.05 -97.12
C SER A 38 -49.25 -50.46 -96.41
N LEU A 39 -48.56 -49.52 -95.75
CA LEU A 39 -47.34 -49.78 -94.97
C LEU A 39 -47.59 -50.79 -93.83
N LYS A 40 -48.71 -50.61 -93.11
CA LYS A 40 -49.16 -51.45 -92.01
C LYS A 40 -49.37 -52.90 -92.43
N VAL A 41 -50.04 -53.13 -93.56
CA VAL A 41 -50.24 -54.49 -94.11
C VAL A 41 -48.91 -55.07 -94.63
N GLN A 42 -48.09 -54.28 -95.31
CA GLN A 42 -46.82 -54.74 -95.88
C GLN A 42 -45.78 -55.16 -94.82
N GLN A 43 -45.79 -54.53 -93.64
CA GLN A 43 -44.81 -54.78 -92.56
C GLN A 43 -45.41 -55.40 -91.29
N GLY A 44 -46.70 -55.77 -91.31
CA GLY A 44 -47.37 -56.41 -90.18
C GLY A 44 -47.50 -55.54 -88.93
N LEU A 45 -47.54 -54.20 -89.08
CA LEU A 45 -47.56 -53.27 -87.96
C LEU A 45 -48.86 -53.41 -87.15
N LEU A 46 -48.75 -53.62 -85.84
CA LEU A 46 -49.94 -53.82 -84.98
C LEU A 46 -50.61 -52.50 -84.54
N ILE A 47 -49.92 -51.38 -84.72
CA ILE A 47 -50.30 -50.04 -84.25
C ILE A 47 -51.16 -49.25 -85.26
N ASP A 48 -51.87 -48.24 -84.78
CA ASP A 48 -52.60 -47.29 -85.63
C ASP A 48 -51.71 -46.12 -86.08
N PHE A 49 -52.24 -45.31 -87.01
CA PHE A 49 -51.51 -44.18 -87.58
C PHE A 49 -51.19 -43.11 -86.55
N THR A 50 -52.10 -42.86 -85.61
CA THR A 50 -51.92 -41.91 -84.50
C THR A 50 -50.80 -42.29 -83.53
N SER A 51 -50.58 -43.58 -83.30
CA SER A 51 -49.50 -44.08 -82.44
C SER A 51 -48.16 -44.25 -83.18
N PHE A 52 -48.18 -44.28 -84.51
CA PHE A 52 -47.01 -44.58 -85.33
C PHE A 52 -45.85 -43.57 -85.18
N PRO A 53 -46.05 -42.24 -85.16
CA PRO A 53 -44.95 -41.29 -84.97
C PRO A 53 -44.18 -41.52 -83.67
N GLN A 54 -44.89 -41.76 -82.55
CA GLN A 54 -44.22 -42.04 -81.27
C GLN A 54 -43.45 -43.36 -81.33
N LYS A 55 -44.02 -44.43 -81.91
CA LYS A 55 -43.31 -45.72 -82.03
C LYS A 55 -42.12 -45.67 -82.98
N PHE A 56 -42.10 -44.75 -83.94
CA PHE A 56 -40.92 -44.46 -84.75
C PHE A 56 -39.85 -43.70 -83.93
N ILE A 57 -40.24 -42.72 -83.11
CA ILE A 57 -39.34 -42.03 -82.18
C ILE A 57 -38.73 -43.00 -81.17
N ASP A 58 -39.54 -43.85 -80.53
CA ASP A 58 -39.08 -44.88 -79.56
C ASP A 58 -37.97 -45.79 -80.16
N LEU A 59 -38.03 -46.06 -81.47
CA LEU A 59 -37.04 -46.86 -82.20
C LEU A 59 -35.80 -46.05 -82.61
N LEU A 60 -35.95 -44.76 -82.95
CA LEU A 60 -34.81 -43.87 -83.19
C LEU A 60 -34.02 -43.59 -81.91
N GLU A 61 -34.69 -43.43 -80.77
CA GLU A 61 -34.07 -43.29 -79.45
C GLU A 61 -33.24 -44.55 -79.09
N GLN A 62 -33.71 -45.74 -79.46
CA GLN A 62 -32.93 -46.98 -79.31
C GLN A 62 -31.63 -46.94 -80.13
N CYS A 63 -31.69 -46.53 -81.40
CA CYS A 63 -30.49 -46.37 -82.24
C CYS A 63 -29.52 -45.31 -81.66
N ILE A 64 -30.02 -44.16 -81.21
CA ILE A 64 -29.20 -43.11 -80.56
C ILE A 64 -28.53 -43.65 -79.29
N SER A 65 -29.26 -44.40 -78.47
CA SER A 65 -28.73 -45.00 -77.23
C SER A 65 -27.66 -46.08 -77.47
N GLU A 66 -27.51 -46.57 -78.69
CA GLU A 66 -26.53 -47.59 -79.11
C GLU A 66 -25.34 -46.99 -79.89
N GLN A 67 -25.41 -45.72 -80.31
CA GLN A 67 -24.48 -45.10 -81.27
C GLN A 67 -23.00 -45.20 -80.88
N ASP A 68 -22.64 -44.97 -79.62
CA ASP A 68 -21.25 -44.99 -79.14
C ASP A 68 -20.73 -46.40 -78.76
N LYS A 69 -21.53 -47.46 -78.97
CA LYS A 69 -21.18 -48.83 -78.54
C LYS A 69 -20.45 -49.57 -79.66
N GLY A 70 -19.32 -50.21 -79.32
CA GLY A 70 -18.49 -50.93 -80.29
C GLY A 70 -19.17 -52.13 -80.98
N ASN A 71 -20.28 -52.63 -80.43
CA ASN A 71 -21.18 -53.59 -81.07
C ASN A 71 -22.63 -53.10 -80.84
N PRO A 72 -23.16 -52.19 -81.67
CA PRO A 72 -24.48 -51.60 -81.45
C PRO A 72 -25.59 -52.62 -81.72
N ARG A 73 -26.51 -52.78 -80.76
CA ARG A 73 -27.66 -53.68 -80.88
C ARG A 73 -28.71 -53.14 -81.84
N PHE A 74 -28.92 -51.82 -81.88
CA PHE A 74 -29.85 -51.16 -82.80
C PHE A 74 -29.10 -50.25 -83.76
N LEU A 75 -29.45 -50.33 -85.04
CA LEU A 75 -28.82 -49.62 -86.14
C LEU A 75 -29.86 -48.96 -87.04
N LEU A 76 -29.57 -47.73 -87.48
CA LEU A 76 -30.31 -47.04 -88.52
C LEU A 76 -29.51 -47.15 -89.83
N GLN A 77 -30.05 -47.83 -90.84
CA GLN A 77 -29.36 -48.14 -92.09
C GLN A 77 -30.15 -47.63 -93.30
N LEU A 78 -29.66 -46.59 -93.96
CA LEU A 78 -30.15 -46.18 -95.29
C LEU A 78 -29.51 -47.07 -96.37
N THR A 79 -30.33 -47.73 -97.18
CA THR A 79 -29.88 -48.59 -98.28
C THR A 79 -30.49 -48.12 -99.60
N SER A 80 -29.67 -47.87 -100.61
CA SER A 80 -30.13 -47.53 -101.98
C SER A 80 -29.89 -48.70 -102.93
N ALA A 81 -30.84 -48.95 -103.83
CA ALA A 81 -30.86 -50.12 -104.70
C ALA A 81 -30.21 -49.91 -106.08
N SER A 82 -29.79 -48.67 -106.42
CA SER A 82 -29.21 -48.34 -107.73
C SER A 82 -28.04 -47.36 -107.62
N SER A 83 -27.24 -47.28 -108.70
CA SER A 83 -26.20 -46.26 -108.86
C SER A 83 -26.77 -44.84 -108.85
N ALA A 84 -25.95 -43.87 -108.43
CA ALA A 84 -26.32 -42.51 -107.99
C ALA A 84 -26.94 -41.53 -109.03
N PHE A 85 -27.55 -42.03 -110.10
CA PHE A 85 -28.21 -41.23 -111.14
C PHE A 85 -29.72 -41.48 -111.26
N ASP A 86 -30.24 -42.60 -110.76
CA ASP A 86 -31.68 -42.84 -110.67
C ASP A 86 -32.26 -42.25 -109.38
N ARG A 87 -33.43 -41.62 -109.46
CA ARG A 87 -34.19 -41.15 -108.27
C ARG A 87 -34.98 -42.28 -107.62
N SER A 88 -34.31 -43.42 -107.39
CA SER A 88 -34.91 -44.58 -106.74
C SER A 88 -35.29 -44.29 -105.27
N PRO A 89 -36.39 -44.85 -104.76
CA PRO A 89 -36.60 -44.94 -103.31
C PRO A 89 -35.42 -45.65 -102.64
N SER A 90 -35.00 -45.15 -101.48
CA SER A 90 -34.00 -45.78 -100.61
C SER A 90 -34.68 -46.25 -99.33
N ASP A 91 -34.39 -47.48 -98.91
CA ASP A 91 -34.96 -48.10 -97.72
C ASP A 91 -34.16 -47.69 -96.47
N LEU A 92 -34.75 -46.83 -95.63
CA LEU A 92 -34.27 -46.50 -94.29
C LEU A 92 -34.78 -47.57 -93.32
N ASN A 93 -33.89 -48.47 -92.93
CA ASN A 93 -34.19 -49.61 -92.07
C ASN A 93 -33.77 -49.32 -90.62
N ILE A 94 -34.64 -49.65 -89.67
CA ILE A 94 -34.25 -49.81 -88.27
C ILE A 94 -34.02 -51.30 -88.02
N VAL A 95 -32.79 -51.66 -87.67
CA VAL A 95 -32.29 -53.04 -87.63
C VAL A 95 -31.78 -53.37 -86.24
N GLU A 96 -32.29 -54.45 -85.65
CA GLU A 96 -31.70 -55.05 -84.45
C GLU A 96 -30.71 -56.15 -84.84
N THR A 97 -29.49 -56.07 -84.32
CA THR A 97 -28.45 -57.09 -84.46
C THR A 97 -28.51 -58.05 -83.27
N ASN A 98 -28.95 -59.28 -83.53
CA ASN A 98 -28.92 -60.39 -82.58
C ASN A 98 -27.73 -61.33 -82.93
N ALA A 99 -27.26 -62.14 -81.98
CA ALA A 99 -26.08 -62.99 -82.11
C ALA A 99 -26.14 -64.06 -83.23
N PHE A 100 -27.28 -64.20 -83.91
CA PHE A 100 -27.46 -65.10 -85.06
C PHE A 100 -27.92 -64.40 -86.34
N LYS A 101 -28.58 -63.24 -86.25
CA LYS A 101 -29.15 -62.53 -87.42
C LYS A 101 -29.47 -61.07 -87.12
N HIS A 102 -29.59 -60.29 -88.20
CA HIS A 102 -30.25 -59.00 -88.19
C HIS A 102 -31.78 -59.17 -88.27
N LEU A 103 -32.53 -58.26 -87.64
CA LEU A 103 -33.99 -58.19 -87.64
C LEU A 103 -34.42 -56.74 -87.94
N THR A 104 -35.04 -56.52 -89.10
CA THR A 104 -35.63 -55.22 -89.42
C THR A 104 -36.93 -55.03 -88.63
N HIS A 105 -36.99 -53.99 -87.79
CA HIS A 105 -38.18 -53.58 -87.04
C HIS A 105 -39.10 -52.66 -87.86
N LEU A 106 -38.53 -51.85 -88.75
CA LEU A 106 -39.25 -50.94 -89.63
C LEU A 106 -38.40 -50.65 -90.88
N SER A 107 -39.03 -50.55 -92.05
CA SER A 107 -38.37 -50.21 -93.33
C SER A 107 -39.12 -49.08 -94.04
N LEU A 108 -38.55 -47.88 -94.09
CA LEU A 108 -39.20 -46.69 -94.65
C LEU A 108 -38.59 -46.30 -96.01
N LYS A 109 -39.43 -46.15 -97.03
CA LYS A 109 -39.00 -45.79 -98.39
C LYS A 109 -38.91 -44.28 -98.55
N LEU A 110 -37.73 -43.71 -98.34
CA LEU A 110 -37.48 -42.28 -98.54
C LEU A 110 -37.10 -42.02 -99.99
N LEU A 111 -37.53 -40.87 -100.51
CA LEU A 111 -37.14 -40.37 -101.82
C LEU A 111 -36.01 -39.33 -101.66
N PRO A 112 -34.97 -39.33 -102.53
CA PRO A 112 -34.01 -38.24 -102.58
C PRO A 112 -34.72 -36.94 -102.98
N GLY A 113 -34.46 -35.87 -102.23
CA GLY A 113 -35.08 -34.56 -102.44
C GLY A 113 -34.69 -33.97 -103.79
N SER A 114 -35.63 -33.30 -104.46
CA SER A 114 -35.31 -32.56 -105.67
C SER A 114 -34.61 -31.23 -105.35
N ASP A 115 -33.96 -30.63 -106.35
CA ASP A 115 -33.54 -29.22 -106.34
C ASP A 115 -34.52 -28.28 -105.65
N THR A 116 -35.82 -28.44 -105.91
CA THR A 116 -36.88 -27.59 -105.37
C THR A 116 -37.09 -27.82 -103.88
N ASP A 117 -36.94 -29.05 -103.42
CA ASP A 117 -37.13 -29.43 -102.01
C ASP A 117 -35.92 -29.05 -101.17
N ILE A 118 -34.71 -29.25 -101.72
CA ILE A 118 -33.44 -28.77 -101.15
C ILE A 118 -33.48 -27.25 -101.03
N LYS A 119 -33.84 -26.52 -102.10
CA LYS A 119 -33.91 -25.04 -102.08
C LYS A 119 -34.97 -24.52 -101.10
N LYS A 120 -36.13 -25.17 -100.97
CA LYS A 120 -37.13 -24.84 -99.94
C LYS A 120 -36.59 -25.09 -98.53
N TYR A 121 -36.04 -26.28 -98.27
CA TYR A 121 -35.51 -26.67 -96.97
C TYR A 121 -34.40 -25.72 -96.50
N LEU A 122 -33.38 -25.50 -97.35
CA LEU A 122 -32.28 -24.58 -97.05
C LEU A 122 -32.75 -23.13 -96.88
N ALA A 123 -33.77 -22.68 -97.62
CA ALA A 123 -34.36 -21.34 -97.41
C ALA A 123 -35.05 -21.23 -96.04
N THR A 124 -35.78 -22.26 -95.59
CA THR A 124 -36.36 -22.31 -94.25
C THR A 124 -35.28 -22.29 -93.18
N CYS A 125 -34.30 -23.21 -93.25
CA CYS A 125 -33.19 -23.28 -92.28
C CYS A 125 -32.39 -21.97 -92.21
N LEU A 126 -32.06 -21.37 -93.36
CA LEU A 126 -31.37 -20.08 -93.41
C LEU A 126 -32.21 -18.94 -92.83
N SER A 127 -33.54 -19.01 -92.91
CA SER A 127 -34.43 -18.04 -92.26
C SER A 127 -34.39 -18.18 -90.74
N THR A 128 -34.56 -19.41 -90.23
CA THR A 128 -34.52 -19.72 -88.79
C THR A 128 -33.18 -19.33 -88.18
N VAL A 129 -32.05 -19.77 -88.76
CA VAL A 129 -30.71 -19.46 -88.27
C VAL A 129 -30.40 -17.96 -88.31
N LYS A 130 -30.94 -17.20 -89.28
CA LYS A 130 -30.83 -15.74 -89.29
C LYS A 130 -31.62 -15.07 -88.18
N GLU A 131 -32.84 -15.55 -87.91
CA GLU A 131 -33.67 -15.02 -86.81
C GLU A 131 -33.04 -15.33 -85.45
N GLU A 132 -32.63 -16.58 -85.21
CA GLU A 132 -31.92 -17.00 -83.99
C GLU A 132 -30.65 -16.19 -83.78
N LYS A 133 -29.83 -16.01 -84.82
CA LYS A 133 -28.65 -15.13 -84.78
C LYS A 133 -29.03 -13.71 -84.38
N GLN A 134 -30.07 -13.12 -84.99
CA GLN A 134 -30.50 -11.75 -84.67
C GLN A 134 -30.98 -11.64 -83.21
N GLN A 135 -31.74 -12.62 -82.72
CA GLN A 135 -32.16 -12.68 -81.31
C GLN A 135 -30.96 -12.83 -80.35
N LEU A 136 -29.96 -13.64 -80.71
CA LEU A 136 -28.74 -13.83 -79.92
C LEU A 136 -27.88 -12.56 -79.89
N GLU A 137 -27.67 -11.89 -81.03
CA GLU A 137 -26.94 -10.62 -81.07
C GLU A 137 -27.66 -9.48 -80.31
N GLN A 138 -28.99 -9.52 -80.20
CA GLN A 138 -29.75 -8.57 -79.37
C GLN A 138 -29.62 -8.90 -77.87
N LYS A 139 -29.71 -10.18 -77.50
CA LYS A 139 -29.48 -10.64 -76.12
C LYS A 139 -28.07 -10.29 -75.65
N LEU A 140 -27.05 -10.58 -76.47
CA LEU A 140 -25.64 -10.28 -76.20
C LEU A 140 -25.42 -8.78 -75.94
N ARG A 141 -25.80 -7.92 -76.90
CA ARG A 141 -25.65 -6.45 -76.76
C ARG A 141 -26.34 -5.92 -75.49
N LYS A 142 -27.54 -6.40 -75.17
CA LYS A 142 -28.21 -6.02 -73.93
C LYS A 142 -27.43 -6.46 -72.68
N THR A 143 -26.93 -7.70 -72.64
CA THR A 143 -26.11 -8.16 -71.51
C THR A 143 -24.79 -7.41 -71.39
N GLU A 144 -24.15 -7.04 -72.49
CA GLU A 144 -22.93 -6.23 -72.51
C GLU A 144 -23.20 -4.80 -71.97
N GLU A 145 -24.29 -4.16 -72.40
CA GLU A 145 -24.72 -2.86 -71.88
C GLU A 145 -25.00 -2.92 -70.37
N ASP A 146 -25.80 -3.90 -69.92
CA ASP A 146 -26.23 -4.00 -68.52
C ASP A 146 -25.06 -4.38 -67.59
N LEU A 147 -24.12 -5.24 -68.03
CA LEU A 147 -22.88 -5.52 -67.31
C LEU A 147 -21.95 -4.30 -67.27
N THR A 148 -21.83 -3.55 -68.37
CA THR A 148 -21.02 -2.32 -68.42
C THR A 148 -21.58 -1.25 -67.48
N ARG A 149 -22.91 -1.09 -67.41
CA ARG A 149 -23.58 -0.21 -66.45
C ARG A 149 -23.28 -0.62 -65.00
N GLN A 150 -23.39 -1.91 -64.67
CA GLN A 150 -23.10 -2.43 -63.33
C GLN A 150 -21.63 -2.25 -62.95
N LEU A 151 -20.70 -2.53 -63.86
CA LEU A 151 -19.26 -2.35 -63.64
C LEU A 151 -18.91 -0.88 -63.37
N ASN A 152 -19.42 0.05 -64.19
CA ASN A 152 -19.20 1.49 -63.99
C ASN A 152 -19.77 1.97 -62.64
N TYR A 153 -20.98 1.53 -62.27
CA TYR A 153 -21.59 1.87 -60.98
C TYR A 153 -20.80 1.31 -59.79
N ALA A 154 -20.34 0.05 -59.87
CA ALA A 154 -19.51 -0.57 -58.84
C ALA A 154 -18.14 0.13 -58.72
N GLN A 155 -17.52 0.50 -59.85
CA GLN A 155 -16.24 1.21 -59.88
C GLN A 155 -16.35 2.64 -59.33
N GLN A 156 -17.44 3.37 -59.64
CA GLN A 156 -17.72 4.67 -59.01
C GLN A 156 -17.90 4.51 -57.50
N THR A 157 -18.77 3.59 -57.07
CA THR A 157 -19.05 3.34 -55.64
C THR A 157 -17.78 2.96 -54.87
N LEU A 158 -16.91 2.13 -55.47
CA LEU A 158 -15.61 1.76 -54.90
C LEU A 158 -14.68 2.99 -54.79
N SER A 159 -14.67 3.88 -55.77
CA SER A 159 -13.84 5.10 -55.73
C SER A 159 -14.31 6.09 -54.65
N GLU A 160 -15.62 6.23 -54.46
CA GLU A 160 -16.22 7.04 -53.41
C GLU A 160 -15.88 6.47 -52.02
N LYS A 161 -16.05 5.14 -51.82
CA LYS A 161 -15.73 4.47 -50.56
C LYS A 161 -14.24 4.44 -50.24
N SER A 162 -13.37 4.36 -51.26
CA SER A 162 -11.93 4.52 -51.08
C SER A 162 -11.60 5.93 -50.58
N ARG A 163 -12.20 6.97 -51.19
CA ARG A 163 -11.99 8.36 -50.76
C ARG A 163 -12.53 8.66 -49.36
N GLU A 164 -13.64 8.04 -48.96
CA GLU A 164 -14.14 8.09 -47.58
C GLU A 164 -13.16 7.42 -46.60
N LEU A 165 -12.64 6.24 -46.93
CA LEU A 165 -11.66 5.53 -46.09
C LEU A 165 -10.35 6.33 -45.93
N ASP A 166 -9.81 6.91 -47.00
CA ASP A 166 -8.60 7.72 -46.93
C ASP A 166 -8.81 9.01 -46.13
N LYS A 167 -9.99 9.64 -46.26
CA LYS A 167 -10.38 10.77 -45.41
C LYS A 167 -10.41 10.36 -43.92
N LEU A 168 -11.11 9.28 -43.58
CA LEU A 168 -11.21 8.79 -42.20
C LEU A 168 -9.86 8.37 -41.63
N ARG A 169 -8.97 7.76 -42.44
CA ARG A 169 -7.58 7.45 -42.05
C ARG A 169 -6.78 8.71 -41.75
N SER A 170 -6.90 9.75 -42.57
CA SER A 170 -6.25 11.04 -42.35
C SER A 170 -6.77 11.74 -41.07
N GLU A 171 -8.09 11.79 -40.89
CA GLU A 171 -8.73 12.36 -39.69
C GLU A 171 -8.33 11.61 -38.42
N TRP A 172 -8.34 10.27 -38.44
CA TRP A 172 -7.91 9.46 -37.30
C TRP A 172 -6.42 9.61 -36.97
N THR A 173 -5.56 9.68 -37.98
CA THR A 173 -4.12 9.91 -37.81
C THR A 173 -3.83 11.31 -37.25
N SER A 174 -4.57 12.31 -37.71
CA SER A 174 -4.51 13.69 -37.20
C SER A 174 -4.98 13.78 -35.74
N GLN A 175 -6.11 13.16 -35.39
CA GLN A 175 -6.58 13.10 -34.00
C GLN A 175 -5.59 12.34 -33.09
N THR A 176 -5.07 11.20 -33.55
CA THR A 176 -4.11 10.38 -32.78
C THR A 176 -2.81 11.13 -32.52
N THR A 177 -2.24 11.78 -33.54
CA THR A 177 -1.00 12.56 -33.38
C THR A 177 -1.21 13.84 -32.56
N SER A 178 -2.33 14.54 -32.74
CA SER A 178 -2.70 15.73 -31.93
C SER A 178 -2.89 15.38 -30.44
N LEU A 179 -3.63 14.31 -30.14
CA LEU A 179 -3.87 13.85 -28.77
C LEU A 179 -2.58 13.31 -28.12
N SER A 180 -1.76 12.55 -28.86
CA SER A 180 -0.45 12.11 -28.39
C SER A 180 0.50 13.28 -28.14
N SER A 181 0.49 14.31 -28.98
CA SER A 181 1.30 15.51 -28.82
C SER A 181 0.86 16.32 -27.60
N ARG A 182 -0.45 16.46 -27.37
CA ARG A 182 -0.98 17.10 -26.15
C ARG A 182 -0.59 16.34 -24.90
N HIS A 183 -0.81 15.02 -24.85
CA HIS A 183 -0.43 14.21 -23.69
C HIS A 183 1.09 14.24 -23.41
N MET A 184 1.92 14.30 -24.45
CA MET A 184 3.37 14.49 -24.29
C MET A 184 3.69 15.88 -23.71
N GLN A 185 3.05 16.93 -24.22
CA GLN A 185 3.24 18.31 -23.75
C GLN A 185 2.80 18.48 -22.28
N ASP A 186 1.62 17.97 -21.93
CA ASP A 186 1.08 18.01 -20.57
C ASP A 186 2.00 17.22 -19.61
N PHE A 187 2.48 16.04 -20.02
CA PHE A 187 3.43 15.24 -19.26
C PHE A 187 4.78 15.95 -19.05
N THR A 188 5.31 16.63 -20.08
CA THR A 188 6.53 17.45 -19.91
C THR A 188 6.31 18.63 -18.98
N ALA A 189 5.17 19.32 -19.07
CA ALA A 189 4.87 20.48 -18.22
C ALA A 189 4.67 20.10 -16.75
N GLU A 190 4.00 18.99 -16.44
CA GLU A 190 3.88 18.49 -15.06
C GLU A 190 5.22 17.96 -14.53
N ARG A 191 6.05 17.34 -15.38
CA ARG A 191 7.41 16.93 -15.01
C ARG A 191 8.30 18.14 -14.68
N GLU A 192 8.22 19.22 -15.46
CA GLU A 192 8.96 20.45 -15.22
C GLU A 192 8.52 21.11 -13.90
N LYS A 193 7.21 21.28 -13.67
CA LYS A 193 6.68 21.77 -12.38
C LYS A 193 7.13 20.93 -11.19
N ALA A 194 7.13 19.59 -11.32
CA ALA A 194 7.58 18.69 -10.26
C ALA A 194 9.08 18.88 -9.96
N LEU A 195 9.91 19.09 -10.98
CA LEU A 195 11.33 19.37 -10.83
C LEU A 195 11.59 20.76 -10.21
N GLU A 196 10.83 21.79 -10.58
CA GLU A 196 10.89 23.12 -9.96
C GLU A 196 10.52 23.08 -8.47
N ILE A 197 9.42 22.39 -8.13
CA ILE A 197 8.99 22.20 -6.74
C ILE A 197 10.05 21.41 -5.95
N GLN A 198 10.60 20.34 -6.54
CA GLN A 198 11.67 19.55 -5.91
C GLN A 198 12.92 20.40 -5.66
N ALA A 199 13.39 21.17 -6.64
CA ALA A 199 14.56 22.03 -6.52
C ALA A 199 14.35 23.12 -5.46
N ARG A 200 13.16 23.74 -5.43
CA ARG A 200 12.80 24.73 -4.41
C ARG A 200 12.77 24.13 -3.00
N LEU A 201 12.19 22.95 -2.83
CA LEU A 201 12.17 22.25 -1.54
C LEU A 201 13.58 21.83 -1.11
N GLN A 202 14.44 21.38 -2.04
CA GLN A 202 15.84 21.09 -1.75
C GLN A 202 16.59 22.35 -1.29
N GLN A 203 16.43 23.48 -1.98
CA GLN A 203 17.01 24.76 -1.60
C GLN A 203 16.55 25.22 -0.21
N GLN A 204 15.25 25.12 0.10
CA GLN A 204 14.70 25.49 1.40
C GLN A 204 15.20 24.59 2.54
N ASN A 205 15.31 23.28 2.31
CA ASN A 205 15.87 22.36 3.31
C ASN A 205 17.36 22.65 3.57
N GLU A 206 18.15 22.93 2.54
CA GLU A 206 19.56 23.28 2.67
C GLU A 206 19.75 24.64 3.38
N GLN A 207 18.89 25.64 3.11
CA GLN A 207 18.87 26.90 3.84
C GLN A 207 18.55 26.71 5.33
N LEU A 208 17.45 26.02 5.66
CA LEU A 208 17.07 25.72 7.04
C LEU A 208 18.14 24.90 7.79
N ARG A 209 18.81 23.99 7.07
CA ARG A 209 19.95 23.23 7.59
C ARG A 209 21.12 24.16 7.94
N GLN A 210 21.54 25.02 7.01
CA GLN A 210 22.67 25.94 7.23
C GLN A 210 22.35 26.95 8.34
N GLU A 211 21.12 27.45 8.44
CA GLU A 211 20.67 28.30 9.53
C GLU A 211 20.77 27.57 10.88
N LEU A 212 20.25 26.34 10.98
CA LEU A 212 20.27 25.51 12.18
C LEU A 212 21.71 25.14 12.59
N GLU A 213 22.54 24.71 11.65
CA GLU A 213 23.98 24.43 11.89
C GLU A 213 24.71 25.70 12.37
N SER A 214 24.45 26.87 11.76
CA SER A 214 25.06 28.13 12.21
C SER A 214 24.59 28.55 13.61
N SER A 215 23.33 28.28 13.95
CA SER A 215 22.74 28.58 15.26
C SER A 215 23.35 27.69 16.35
N HIS A 216 23.41 26.37 16.10
CA HIS A 216 24.09 25.43 16.98
C HIS A 216 25.58 25.74 17.13
N HIS A 217 26.26 26.15 16.06
CA HIS A 217 27.67 26.54 16.12
C HIS A 217 27.89 27.78 17.01
N ARG A 218 27.07 28.83 16.85
CA ARG A 218 27.10 30.03 17.72
C ARG A 218 26.80 29.68 19.18
N SER A 219 25.78 28.86 19.44
CA SER A 219 25.42 28.43 20.80
C SER A 219 26.55 27.60 21.45
N THR A 220 27.15 26.67 20.69
CA THR A 220 28.29 25.87 21.13
C THR A 220 29.50 26.76 21.46
N GLN A 221 29.83 27.73 20.61
CA GLN A 221 30.89 28.71 20.88
C GLN A 221 30.61 29.51 22.16
N GLN A 222 29.39 30.03 22.34
CA GLN A 222 29.01 30.79 23.54
C GLN A 222 29.14 29.96 24.82
N LEU A 223 28.68 28.70 24.81
CA LEU A 223 28.83 27.78 25.94
C LEU A 223 30.29 27.42 26.20
N GLN A 224 31.11 27.22 25.15
CA GLN A 224 32.53 26.92 25.26
C GLN A 224 33.33 28.11 25.82
N THR A 225 33.06 29.33 25.37
CA THR A 225 33.63 30.56 25.95
C THR A 225 33.27 30.68 27.42
N LYS A 226 31.98 30.58 27.77
CA LYS A 226 31.50 30.65 29.16
C LYS A 226 32.07 29.55 30.06
N ALA A 227 32.26 28.35 29.53
CA ALA A 227 32.95 27.27 30.24
C ALA A 227 34.42 27.63 30.52
N SER A 228 35.13 28.19 29.54
CA SER A 228 36.52 28.63 29.73
C SER A 228 36.67 29.79 30.73
N GLU A 229 35.72 30.74 30.76
CA GLU A 229 35.64 31.82 31.75
C GLU A 229 35.38 31.28 33.17
N LEU A 230 34.46 30.34 33.32
CA LEU A 230 34.19 29.69 34.61
C LEU A 230 35.37 28.83 35.07
N GLU A 231 36.10 28.19 34.16
CA GLU A 231 37.34 27.49 34.48
C GLU A 231 38.45 28.43 34.95
N THR A 232 38.70 29.55 34.26
CA THR A 232 39.74 30.51 34.70
C THR A 232 39.38 31.16 36.02
N ALA A 233 38.12 31.57 36.21
CA ALA A 233 37.62 32.10 37.48
C ALA A 233 37.74 31.07 38.62
N ASN A 234 37.46 29.79 38.36
CA ASN A 234 37.62 28.73 39.37
C ASN A 234 39.09 28.48 39.72
N ARG A 235 40.00 28.44 38.72
CA ARG A 235 41.46 28.37 38.95
C ARG A 235 41.94 29.55 39.80
N GLU A 236 41.52 30.77 39.48
CA GLU A 236 41.84 31.95 40.29
C GLU A 236 41.31 31.87 41.72
N LEU A 237 40.08 31.38 41.93
CA LEU A 237 39.49 31.21 43.26
C LEU A 237 40.21 30.12 44.06
N ILE A 238 40.65 29.04 43.41
CA ILE A 238 41.49 27.99 44.00
C ILE A 238 42.86 28.57 44.42
N ASP A 239 43.50 29.39 43.59
CA ASP A 239 44.77 30.05 43.93
C ASP A 239 44.61 31.07 45.07
N LYS A 240 43.54 31.88 45.04
CA LYS A 240 43.19 32.82 46.12
C LYS A 240 42.90 32.08 47.42
N LYS A 241 42.23 30.92 47.36
CA LYS A 241 42.03 30.01 48.50
C LYS A 241 43.37 29.48 49.02
N TYR A 242 44.23 28.90 48.18
CA TYR A 242 45.51 28.34 48.62
C TYR A 242 46.40 29.40 49.29
N LYS A 243 46.46 30.62 48.72
CA LYS A 243 47.17 31.77 49.32
C LYS A 243 46.59 32.14 50.68
N SER A 244 45.27 32.17 50.82
CA SER A 244 44.58 32.42 52.09
C SER A 244 44.80 31.29 53.11
N ASP A 245 44.77 30.03 52.67
CA ASP A 245 45.05 28.87 53.52
C ASP A 245 46.52 28.87 54.01
N SER A 246 47.48 29.42 53.25
CA SER A 246 48.84 29.65 53.75
C SER A 246 48.91 30.77 54.78
N THR A 247 48.35 31.96 54.51
CA THR A 247 48.42 33.06 55.50
C THR A 247 47.67 32.71 56.79
N ILE A 248 46.57 31.95 56.72
CA ILE A 248 45.88 31.39 57.90
C ILE A 248 46.77 30.40 58.67
N ARG A 249 47.57 29.56 58.00
CA ARG A 249 48.54 28.66 58.67
C ARG A 249 49.66 29.45 59.34
N ASP A 250 50.24 30.43 58.65
CA ASP A 250 51.32 31.26 59.17
C ASP A 250 50.88 32.12 60.37
N LEU A 251 49.67 32.69 60.30
CA LEU A 251 49.07 33.43 61.41
C LEU A 251 48.73 32.54 62.61
N LYS A 252 48.25 31.31 62.38
CA LYS A 252 48.03 30.32 63.46
C LYS A 252 49.35 29.91 64.14
N ALA A 253 50.42 29.70 63.37
CA ALA A 253 51.73 29.39 63.91
C ALA A 253 52.28 30.54 64.77
N LYS A 254 52.20 31.78 64.27
CA LYS A 254 52.59 33.00 65.02
C LYS A 254 51.75 33.22 66.28
N LEU A 255 50.45 32.94 66.22
CA LEU A 255 49.55 33.05 67.36
C LEU A 255 49.93 32.01 68.43
N ALA A 256 50.16 30.74 68.05
CA ALA A 256 50.60 29.71 68.98
C ALA A 256 51.95 30.05 69.65
N SER A 257 52.95 30.56 68.91
CA SER A 257 54.23 30.97 69.52
C SER A 257 54.06 32.15 70.49
N LEU A 258 53.19 33.11 70.18
CA LEU A 258 52.87 34.23 71.09
C LEU A 258 52.07 33.78 72.33
N GLU A 259 51.19 32.77 72.19
CA GLU A 259 50.51 32.13 73.32
C GLU A 259 51.50 31.40 74.24
N GLU A 260 52.49 30.69 73.68
CA GLU A 260 53.59 30.07 74.43
C GLU A 260 54.50 31.10 75.13
N GLU A 261 54.81 32.22 74.50
CA GLU A 261 55.59 33.33 75.10
C GLU A 261 54.80 34.02 76.22
N CYS A 262 53.51 34.26 76.00
CA CYS A 262 52.59 34.76 77.02
C CYS A 262 52.48 33.80 78.21
N GLN A 263 52.43 32.48 77.94
CA GLN A 263 52.37 31.46 78.99
C GLN A 263 53.70 31.31 79.76
N ARG A 264 54.85 31.37 79.07
CA ARG A 264 56.17 31.46 79.70
C ARG A 264 56.29 32.70 80.60
N SER A 265 55.83 33.85 80.11
CA SER A 265 55.81 35.11 80.87
C SER A 265 54.91 35.03 82.11
N LYS A 266 53.71 34.43 81.99
CA LYS A 266 52.83 34.15 83.13
C LYS A 266 53.49 33.22 84.15
N GLN A 267 54.17 32.16 83.71
CA GLN A 267 54.91 31.25 84.59
C GLN A 267 56.05 31.97 85.32
N GLN A 268 56.80 32.83 84.63
CA GLN A 268 57.85 33.66 85.23
C GLN A 268 57.29 34.62 86.28
N VAL A 269 56.18 35.32 85.99
CA VAL A 269 55.48 36.18 86.97
C VAL A 269 54.97 35.39 88.17
N LEU A 270 54.47 34.16 87.98
CA LEU A 270 54.07 33.28 89.08
C LEU A 270 55.27 32.80 89.91
N SER A 271 56.42 32.57 89.29
CA SER A 271 57.67 32.21 89.99
C SER A 271 58.17 33.38 90.84
N LEU A 272 58.31 34.57 90.23
CA LEU A 272 58.74 35.80 90.92
C LEU A 272 57.78 36.18 92.07
N ARG A 273 56.47 35.95 91.94
CA ARG A 273 55.51 36.15 93.04
C ARG A 273 55.71 35.17 94.21
N ARG A 274 56.09 33.92 93.94
CA ARG A 274 56.41 32.93 95.00
C ARG A 274 57.74 33.27 95.69
N GLU A 275 58.75 33.60 94.89
CA GLU A 275 60.06 34.04 95.36
C GLU A 275 59.94 35.29 96.24
N ASN A 276 59.22 36.32 95.77
CA ASN A 276 58.96 37.52 96.57
C ASN A 276 58.18 37.20 97.86
N SER A 277 57.20 36.30 97.82
CA SER A 277 56.50 35.84 99.04
C SER A 277 57.41 35.04 99.99
N THR A 278 58.45 34.38 99.48
CA THR A 278 59.44 33.65 100.29
C THR A 278 60.42 34.63 100.94
N LEU A 279 60.87 35.64 100.19
CA LEU A 279 61.66 36.76 100.70
C LEU A 279 60.90 37.57 101.76
N ASP A 280 59.58 37.74 101.60
CA ASP A 280 58.71 38.39 102.59
C ASP A 280 58.66 37.58 103.91
N THR A 281 58.52 36.24 103.81
CA THR A 281 58.61 35.37 105.00
C THR A 281 60.00 35.36 105.63
N GLU A 282 61.08 35.35 104.84
CA GLU A 282 62.45 35.49 105.35
C GLU A 282 62.68 36.86 106.00
N CYS A 283 62.05 37.91 105.49
CA CYS A 283 62.11 39.26 106.07
C CYS A 283 61.46 39.25 107.45
N HIS A 284 60.24 38.73 107.58
CA HIS A 284 59.56 38.57 108.86
C HIS A 284 60.29 37.62 109.84
N GLU A 285 60.96 36.57 109.36
CA GLU A 285 61.82 35.74 110.22
C GLU A 285 63.06 36.51 110.71
N LYS A 286 63.69 37.32 109.85
CA LYS A 286 64.82 38.18 110.22
C LYS A 286 64.39 39.30 111.16
N GLU A 287 63.22 39.92 110.94
CA GLU A 287 62.61 40.86 111.90
C GLU A 287 62.32 40.18 113.24
N ARG A 288 61.77 38.96 113.24
CA ARG A 288 61.50 38.20 114.46
C ARG A 288 62.79 37.85 115.21
N LEU A 289 63.87 37.52 114.50
CA LEU A 289 65.19 37.28 115.07
C LEU A 289 65.81 38.58 115.61
N VAL A 290 65.68 39.70 114.90
CA VAL A 290 66.09 41.03 115.38
C VAL A 290 65.32 41.42 116.65
N ASN A 291 64.01 41.21 116.70
CA ASN A 291 63.20 41.45 117.90
C ASN A 291 63.63 40.53 119.07
N GLN A 292 63.98 39.26 118.82
CA GLN A 292 64.55 38.37 119.85
C GLN A 292 65.94 38.84 120.33
N LEU A 293 66.77 39.35 119.43
CA LEU A 293 68.09 39.87 119.78
C LEU A 293 67.99 41.20 120.54
N GLN A 294 67.09 42.11 120.15
CA GLN A 294 66.76 43.32 120.91
C GLN A 294 66.24 42.99 122.31
N MET A 295 65.38 41.98 122.43
CA MET A 295 64.90 41.51 123.74
C MET A 295 66.03 40.93 124.60
N ARG A 296 67.00 40.21 124.01
CA ARG A 296 68.22 39.76 124.69
C ARG A 296 69.15 40.92 125.08
N VAL A 297 69.29 41.94 124.22
CA VAL A 297 70.07 43.15 124.52
C VAL A 297 69.46 43.89 125.71
N ALA A 298 68.14 44.12 125.72
CA ALA A 298 67.45 44.75 126.84
C ALA A 298 67.61 43.96 128.16
N VAL A 299 67.62 42.62 128.10
CA VAL A 299 67.92 41.76 129.26
C VAL A 299 69.38 41.94 129.74
N PHE A 300 70.36 41.97 128.83
CA PHE A 300 71.76 42.19 129.22
C PHE A 300 72.05 43.62 129.68
N GLU A 301 71.40 44.64 129.12
CA GLU A 301 71.45 46.02 129.61
C GLU A 301 70.89 46.13 131.04
N GLN A 302 69.86 45.34 131.37
CA GLN A 302 69.36 45.24 132.74
C GLN A 302 70.32 44.47 133.66
N GLU A 303 70.91 43.35 133.21
CA GLU A 303 71.95 42.64 133.99
C GLU A 303 73.18 43.52 134.27
N ILE A 304 73.55 44.42 133.35
CA ILE A 304 74.65 45.38 133.53
C ILE A 304 74.25 46.42 134.58
N LYS A 305 73.07 47.04 134.48
CA LYS A 305 72.54 47.94 135.54
C LYS A 305 72.52 47.29 136.92
N ASP A 306 72.07 46.04 136.99
CA ASP A 306 71.97 45.30 138.25
C ASP A 306 73.36 45.00 138.85
N LYS A 307 74.39 44.77 138.01
CA LYS A 307 75.79 44.64 138.44
C LYS A 307 76.44 45.97 138.83
N GLU A 308 76.17 47.06 138.12
CA GLU A 308 76.68 48.39 138.47
C GLU A 308 76.11 48.86 139.81
N GLN A 309 74.81 48.65 140.06
CA GLN A 309 74.21 48.93 141.37
C GLN A 309 74.67 47.97 142.47
N LEU A 310 75.24 46.80 142.16
CA LEU A 310 75.83 45.88 143.15
C LEU A 310 77.18 46.40 143.67
N VAL A 311 77.98 47.05 142.81
CA VAL A 311 79.30 47.61 143.15
C VAL A 311 79.18 48.88 144.01
N LEU A 312 78.22 49.76 143.71
CA LEU A 312 77.95 50.93 144.56
C LEU A 312 77.40 50.53 145.95
N ARG A 313 76.50 49.54 146.02
CA ARG A 313 75.93 49.05 147.29
C ARG A 313 76.95 48.37 148.22
N THR A 314 78.04 47.83 147.68
CA THR A 314 79.07 47.14 148.48
C THR A 314 80.11 48.08 149.13
N LYS A 315 80.09 49.39 148.82
CA LYS A 315 81.11 50.32 149.32
C LYS A 315 80.69 51.15 150.54
N GLU A 316 79.40 51.45 150.71
CA GLU A 316 78.93 52.41 151.74
C GLU A 316 78.02 51.80 152.82
N VAL A 317 77.47 50.59 152.61
CA VAL A 317 76.66 49.86 153.62
C VAL A 317 77.52 48.85 154.42
N LEU A 318 78.81 49.17 154.61
CA LEU A 318 79.67 48.55 155.63
C LEU A 318 79.93 49.49 156.84
N GLU A 319 79.48 50.75 156.80
CA GLU A 319 79.58 51.67 157.95
C GLU A 319 78.24 51.90 158.69
N ALA A 320 77.09 51.53 158.11
CA ALA A 320 75.79 51.54 158.82
C ALA A 320 74.84 50.42 158.34
N THR A 321 74.69 49.38 159.17
CA THR A 321 73.84 48.20 158.90
C THR A 321 72.35 48.45 159.16
N GLN A 322 71.45 47.72 158.45
CA GLN A 322 70.22 47.04 158.97
C GLN A 322 68.89 47.23 158.17
N GLN A 323 68.19 46.10 157.88
CA GLN A 323 66.77 45.91 157.46
C GLN A 323 66.24 46.50 156.10
N GLN A 324 65.18 46.01 155.40
CA GLN A 324 64.42 44.72 155.31
C GLN A 324 63.19 44.81 154.32
N LYS A 325 62.98 43.84 153.39
CA LYS A 325 61.70 43.47 152.63
C LYS A 325 61.01 44.45 151.59
N VAL A 326 60.03 44.10 150.71
CA VAL A 326 59.77 42.95 149.74
C VAL A 326 58.36 42.97 148.99
N ARG A 327 58.24 42.47 147.71
CA ARG A 327 57.10 41.73 146.98
C ARG A 327 55.97 42.31 146.03
N ASN A 328 55.45 41.39 145.15
CA ASN A 328 54.09 41.16 144.47
C ASN A 328 53.65 41.81 143.10
N VAL A 329 52.60 41.37 142.32
CA VAL A 329 52.20 40.03 141.68
C VAL A 329 50.86 40.03 140.81
N GLU A 330 50.78 39.21 139.70
CA GLU A 330 49.62 38.72 138.83
C GLU A 330 48.72 39.71 137.99
N SER A 331 47.76 39.37 137.08
CA SER A 331 46.93 38.14 136.76
C SER A 331 46.56 37.84 135.24
N LYS A 332 45.32 37.40 134.86
CA LYS A 332 44.92 36.70 133.56
C LYS A 332 43.41 36.79 133.13
N GLN A 333 43.06 36.36 131.88
CA GLN A 333 41.96 35.38 131.52
C GLN A 333 41.97 34.90 130.02
N VAL A 334 41.21 33.84 129.64
CA VAL A 334 41.35 32.96 128.44
C VAL A 334 40.01 32.38 127.86
N GLN A 335 39.97 32.08 126.53
CA GLN A 335 39.15 31.16 125.64
C GLN A 335 37.74 30.66 126.06
N ILE A 336 36.78 30.35 125.15
CA ILE A 336 36.56 29.15 124.26
C ILE A 336 35.27 29.44 123.42
N THR A 337 34.89 28.91 122.23
CA THR A 337 35.32 27.86 121.25
C THR A 337 35.86 28.49 119.93
N LYS A 338 36.12 27.87 118.76
CA LYS A 338 36.12 26.47 118.18
C LYS A 338 34.88 25.90 117.41
N LEU A 339 35.17 25.30 116.23
CA LEU A 339 34.44 24.31 115.39
C LEU A 339 33.09 24.64 114.70
N GLU A 340 33.15 25.13 113.45
CA GLU A 340 32.33 24.64 112.33
C GLU A 340 33.21 24.48 111.07
N ALA A 341 33.00 23.42 110.30
CA ALA A 341 33.68 23.15 109.03
C ALA A 341 32.74 22.39 108.05
N THR A 342 33.21 22.16 106.82
CA THR A 342 32.62 21.25 105.80
C THR A 342 31.32 21.64 105.08
N VAL A 343 31.07 22.91 104.75
CA VAL A 343 30.09 23.28 103.67
C VAL A 343 30.59 24.46 102.79
N LYS A 344 31.36 24.21 101.72
CA LYS A 344 31.64 25.26 100.69
C LYS A 344 32.13 24.84 99.29
N SER A 345 31.97 23.59 98.84
CA SER A 345 32.61 23.11 97.59
C SER A 345 31.72 22.27 96.64
N LEU A 346 30.42 22.55 96.54
CA LEU A 346 29.52 21.95 95.54
C LEU A 346 28.55 23.01 94.97
N SER A 347 28.96 23.71 93.89
CA SER A 347 28.10 24.74 93.26
C SER A 347 28.36 25.03 91.76
N GLU A 348 29.35 24.40 91.11
CA GLU A 348 29.79 24.85 89.75
C GLU A 348 29.47 23.91 88.57
N GLU A 349 29.11 22.63 88.81
CA GLU A 349 28.84 21.70 87.69
C GLU A 349 27.45 21.90 87.04
N LEU A 350 26.48 22.43 87.79
CA LEU A 350 25.07 22.53 87.39
C LEU A 350 24.85 23.49 86.18
N ILE A 351 25.78 24.41 85.94
CA ILE A 351 25.73 25.38 84.83
C ILE A 351 26.00 24.73 83.46
N LYS A 352 26.77 23.63 83.41
CA LYS A 352 27.17 23.00 82.13
C LYS A 352 26.04 22.17 81.48
N ALA A 353 25.10 21.64 82.26
CA ALA A 353 24.00 20.82 81.75
C ALA A 353 22.98 21.62 80.90
N ASN A 354 22.60 22.82 81.34
CA ASN A 354 21.56 23.62 80.68
C ASN A 354 21.95 24.15 79.29
N GLY A 355 23.25 24.24 78.97
CA GLY A 355 23.72 24.64 77.64
C GLY A 355 23.41 23.61 76.54
N ILE A 356 23.43 22.32 76.88
CA ILE A 356 23.22 21.21 75.93
C ILE A 356 21.74 21.14 75.51
N ILE A 357 20.82 21.34 76.46
CA ILE A 357 19.36 21.32 76.23
C ILE A 357 18.94 22.39 75.20
N LYS A 358 19.49 23.62 75.29
CA LYS A 358 19.23 24.68 74.32
C LYS A 358 19.68 24.35 72.90
N LYS A 359 20.75 23.55 72.74
CA LYS A 359 21.27 23.15 71.42
C LYS A 359 20.35 22.13 70.76
N LEU A 360 19.97 21.08 71.49
CA LEU A 360 19.03 20.04 71.04
C LEU A 360 17.65 20.60 70.67
N GLN A 361 17.17 21.63 71.37
CA GLN A 361 15.91 22.32 71.03
C GLN A 361 15.99 23.13 69.72
N GLY A 362 17.18 23.58 69.31
CA GLY A 362 17.40 24.21 68.01
C GLY A 362 17.38 23.19 66.87
N ASP A 363 18.13 22.09 67.04
CA ASP A 363 18.24 21.02 66.04
C ASP A 363 16.88 20.35 65.74
N LEU A 364 16.04 20.16 66.77
CA LEU A 364 14.66 19.67 66.61
C LEU A 364 13.78 20.56 65.73
N LYS A 365 13.88 21.89 65.86
CA LYS A 365 13.15 22.84 65.00
C LYS A 365 13.65 22.79 63.55
N ALA A 366 14.97 22.68 63.33
CA ALA A 366 15.55 22.58 61.99
C ALA A 366 15.14 21.28 61.28
N LEU A 367 15.13 20.16 62.00
CA LEU A 367 14.64 18.87 61.49
C LEU A 367 13.14 18.90 61.18
N MET A 368 12.31 19.47 62.06
CA MET A 368 10.87 19.60 61.81
C MET A 368 10.55 20.48 60.58
N GLY A 369 11.34 21.53 60.34
CA GLY A 369 11.26 22.33 59.12
C GLY A 369 11.57 21.52 57.86
N LYS A 370 12.66 20.75 57.86
CA LYS A 370 13.02 19.85 56.75
C LYS A 370 11.97 18.76 56.50
N ILE A 371 11.37 18.21 57.55
CA ILE A 371 10.31 17.19 57.43
C ILE A 371 9.06 17.78 56.77
N LYS A 372 8.63 19.00 57.14
CA LYS A 372 7.49 19.65 56.48
C LYS A 372 7.74 19.86 54.98
N VAL A 373 8.88 20.43 54.60
CA VAL A 373 9.24 20.62 53.18
C VAL A 373 9.32 19.29 52.44
N LYS A 374 9.92 18.25 53.04
CA LYS A 374 9.96 16.91 52.45
C LYS A 374 8.55 16.36 52.19
N ASN A 375 7.65 16.43 53.18
CA ASN A 375 6.29 15.93 53.01
C ASN A 375 5.52 16.70 51.91
N THR A 376 5.68 18.02 51.81
CA THR A 376 5.07 18.80 50.71
C THR A 376 5.60 18.39 49.34
N VAL A 377 6.91 18.10 49.22
CA VAL A 377 7.52 17.60 47.98
C VAL A 377 7.10 16.15 47.67
N THR A 378 6.97 15.28 48.68
CA THR A 378 6.47 13.92 48.49
C THR A 378 5.03 13.93 47.99
N VAL A 379 4.12 14.72 48.60
CA VAL A 379 2.72 14.80 48.15
C VAL A 379 2.59 15.41 46.74
N SER A 380 3.44 16.37 46.36
CA SER A 380 3.43 16.89 44.98
C SER A 380 4.00 15.90 43.96
N GLN A 381 5.01 15.10 44.33
CA GLN A 381 5.54 14.02 43.50
C GLN A 381 4.56 12.85 43.35
N GLU A 382 3.87 12.45 44.43
CA GLU A 382 2.78 11.48 44.40
C GLU A 382 1.64 11.94 43.47
N LYS A 383 1.26 13.22 43.53
CA LYS A 383 0.25 13.80 42.61
C LYS A 383 0.71 13.75 41.14
N ILE A 384 1.97 14.06 40.84
CA ILE A 384 2.51 14.00 39.48
C ILE A 384 2.60 12.54 38.99
N LEU A 385 2.95 11.59 39.87
CA LEU A 385 2.94 10.15 39.56
C LEU A 385 1.51 9.64 39.28
N GLN A 386 0.51 10.10 40.03
CA GLN A 386 -0.90 9.79 39.76
C GLN A 386 -1.35 10.36 38.41
N GLU A 387 -1.12 11.66 38.15
CA GLU A 387 -1.51 12.31 36.89
C GLU A 387 -0.83 11.69 35.66
N THR A 388 0.43 11.26 35.77
CA THR A 388 1.15 10.57 34.69
C THR A 388 0.66 9.14 34.50
N THR A 389 0.36 8.41 35.58
CA THR A 389 -0.26 7.07 35.51
C THR A 389 -1.62 7.11 34.84
N GLU A 390 -2.48 8.09 35.16
CA GLU A 390 -3.78 8.25 34.51
C GLU A 390 -3.67 8.67 33.03
N LYS A 391 -2.66 9.48 32.66
CA LYS A 391 -2.37 9.79 31.25
C LYS A 391 -1.92 8.55 30.49
N LEU A 392 -1.05 7.72 31.07
CA LEU A 392 -0.63 6.45 30.50
C LEU A 392 -1.82 5.48 30.31
N GLN A 393 -2.69 5.36 31.32
CA GLN A 393 -3.89 4.51 31.25
C GLN A 393 -4.96 5.03 30.28
N ARG A 394 -4.98 6.33 29.94
CA ARG A 394 -5.82 6.87 28.85
C ARG A 394 -5.23 6.50 27.50
N GLY A 395 -3.95 6.80 27.28
CA GLY A 395 -3.25 6.45 26.03
C GLY A 395 -3.23 4.95 25.73
N GLN A 396 -3.14 4.08 26.74
CA GLN A 396 -3.28 2.62 26.55
C GLN A 396 -4.68 2.19 26.09
N ARG A 397 -5.74 2.84 26.56
CA ARG A 397 -7.12 2.57 26.10
C ARG A 397 -7.35 3.10 24.69
N GLU A 398 -6.92 4.33 24.41
CA GLU A 398 -7.00 4.94 23.08
C GLU A 398 -6.20 4.11 22.03
N LEU A 399 -5.05 3.56 22.41
CA LEU A 399 -4.28 2.62 21.60
C LEU A 399 -5.00 1.28 21.40
N GLN A 400 -5.65 0.74 22.43
CA GLN A 400 -6.42 -0.52 22.33
C GLN A 400 -7.66 -0.35 21.44
N ASP A 401 -8.38 0.75 21.58
CA ASP A 401 -9.58 1.07 20.79
C ASP A 401 -9.21 1.30 19.31
N THR A 402 -8.13 2.03 19.03
CA THR A 402 -7.64 2.22 17.64
C THR A 402 -7.12 0.92 17.03
N GLN A 403 -6.46 0.04 17.81
CA GLN A 403 -6.09 -1.32 17.36
C GLN A 403 -7.31 -2.24 17.15
N GLN A 404 -8.45 -1.97 17.78
CA GLN A 404 -9.69 -2.71 17.51
C GLN A 404 -10.38 -2.18 16.24
N GLN A 405 -10.44 -0.86 16.06
CA GLN A 405 -10.99 -0.22 14.85
C GLN A 405 -10.18 -0.58 13.60
N LEU A 406 -8.85 -0.64 13.70
CA LEU A 406 -7.97 -1.06 12.60
C LEU A 406 -8.32 -2.48 12.12
N ARG A 407 -8.42 -3.45 13.05
CA ARG A 407 -8.79 -4.84 12.72
C ARG A 407 -10.18 -4.95 12.09
N GLN A 408 -11.15 -4.17 12.57
CA GLN A 408 -12.48 -4.09 11.95
C GLN A 408 -12.40 -3.58 10.50
N LYS A 409 -11.53 -2.62 10.20
CA LYS A 409 -11.31 -2.13 8.83
C LYS A 409 -10.51 -3.09 7.95
N GLU A 410 -9.56 -3.84 8.51
CA GLU A 410 -8.88 -4.93 7.81
C GLU A 410 -9.87 -6.04 7.42
N GLU A 411 -10.79 -6.42 8.31
CA GLU A 411 -11.88 -7.35 8.01
C GLU A 411 -12.87 -6.82 6.96
N GLU A 412 -13.25 -5.54 7.00
CA GLU A 412 -14.09 -4.92 5.97
C GLU A 412 -13.40 -4.95 4.59
N VAL A 413 -12.10 -4.61 4.55
CA VAL A 413 -11.30 -4.64 3.32
C VAL A 413 -11.16 -6.07 2.78
N MET A 414 -11.01 -7.08 3.63
CA MET A 414 -10.99 -8.48 3.20
C MET A 414 -12.33 -8.89 2.56
N LYS A 415 -13.46 -8.62 3.23
CA LYS A 415 -14.81 -8.94 2.72
C LYS A 415 -15.13 -8.20 1.42
N LEU A 416 -14.65 -6.97 1.25
CA LEU A 416 -14.79 -6.21 0.00
C LEU A 416 -13.91 -6.76 -1.14
N LYS A 417 -12.72 -7.29 -0.85
CA LYS A 417 -11.89 -7.99 -1.85
C LYS A 417 -12.54 -9.29 -2.31
N GLU A 418 -13.03 -10.11 -1.39
CA GLU A 418 -13.76 -11.35 -1.70
C GLU A 418 -15.00 -11.07 -2.59
N GLN A 419 -15.74 -10.00 -2.31
CA GLN A 419 -16.88 -9.57 -3.13
C GLN A 419 -16.44 -9.04 -4.51
N PHE A 420 -15.30 -8.35 -4.59
CA PHE A 420 -14.76 -7.86 -5.86
C PHE A 420 -14.29 -9.03 -6.74
N GLU A 421 -13.52 -9.96 -6.20
CA GLU A 421 -13.07 -11.17 -6.91
C GLU A 421 -14.26 -12.03 -7.37
N ALA A 422 -15.28 -12.21 -6.52
CA ALA A 422 -16.50 -12.95 -6.88
C ALA A 422 -17.39 -12.23 -7.93
N THR A 423 -17.26 -10.90 -8.09
CA THR A 423 -17.97 -10.16 -9.16
C THR A 423 -17.16 -10.10 -10.45
N VAL A 424 -15.83 -10.07 -10.38
CA VAL A 424 -14.94 -10.26 -11.54
C VAL A 424 -15.12 -11.66 -12.13
N GLN A 425 -15.09 -12.72 -11.31
CA GLN A 425 -15.31 -14.10 -11.77
C GLN A 425 -16.64 -14.24 -12.51
N LYS A 426 -17.74 -13.71 -11.95
CA LYS A 426 -19.07 -13.73 -12.60
C LYS A 426 -19.14 -12.92 -13.89
N LEU A 427 -18.34 -11.85 -14.01
CA LEU A 427 -18.23 -11.07 -15.24
C LEU A 427 -17.51 -11.87 -16.34
N ASP A 428 -16.46 -12.61 -16.00
CA ASP A 428 -15.71 -13.44 -16.95
C ASP A 428 -16.45 -14.74 -17.30
N GLU A 429 -17.16 -15.36 -16.36
CA GLU A 429 -18.14 -16.43 -16.62
C GLU A 429 -19.22 -15.93 -17.60
N SER A 430 -19.77 -14.74 -17.39
CA SER A 430 -20.74 -14.11 -18.28
C SER A 430 -20.15 -13.82 -19.67
N ARG A 431 -18.88 -13.39 -19.76
CA ARG A 431 -18.17 -13.18 -21.03
C ARG A 431 -17.97 -14.48 -21.81
N GLU A 432 -17.55 -15.56 -21.16
CA GLU A 432 -17.42 -16.86 -21.84
C GLU A 432 -18.79 -17.45 -22.21
N VAL A 433 -19.85 -17.20 -21.44
CA VAL A 433 -21.24 -17.51 -21.83
C VAL A 433 -21.69 -16.68 -23.04
N LEU A 434 -21.37 -15.38 -23.10
CA LEU A 434 -21.66 -14.55 -24.28
C LEU A 434 -20.90 -15.01 -25.52
N LYS A 435 -19.60 -15.29 -25.39
CA LYS A 435 -18.72 -15.80 -26.45
C LYS A 435 -19.11 -17.21 -26.94
N THR A 436 -19.57 -18.09 -26.05
CA THR A 436 -20.13 -19.39 -26.45
C THR A 436 -21.50 -19.22 -27.12
N ASN A 437 -22.33 -18.30 -26.66
CA ASN A 437 -23.56 -17.91 -27.38
C ASN A 437 -23.27 -17.29 -28.75
N GLU A 438 -22.25 -16.43 -28.91
CA GLU A 438 -21.83 -15.89 -30.20
C GLU A 438 -21.33 -17.00 -31.15
N ASN A 439 -20.57 -17.97 -30.64
CA ASN A 439 -20.17 -19.15 -31.41
C ASN A 439 -21.36 -20.01 -31.82
N VAL A 440 -22.34 -20.22 -30.92
CA VAL A 440 -23.59 -20.95 -31.21
C VAL A 440 -24.46 -20.19 -32.22
N ILE A 441 -24.58 -18.86 -32.10
CA ILE A 441 -25.29 -18.01 -33.07
C ILE A 441 -24.58 -18.04 -34.43
N THR A 442 -23.25 -18.00 -34.46
CA THR A 442 -22.46 -18.11 -35.69
C THR A 442 -22.63 -19.47 -36.35
N TRP A 443 -22.63 -20.56 -35.56
CA TRP A 443 -22.87 -21.91 -36.03
C TRP A 443 -24.32 -22.11 -36.51
N LEU A 444 -25.32 -21.61 -35.79
CA LEU A 444 -26.72 -21.63 -36.18
C LEU A 444 -26.97 -20.80 -37.45
N ASN A 445 -26.35 -19.62 -37.58
CA ASN A 445 -26.43 -18.81 -38.81
C ASN A 445 -25.79 -19.53 -39.99
N LYS A 446 -24.68 -20.25 -39.78
CA LYS A 446 -24.05 -21.09 -40.80
C LYS A 446 -24.96 -22.24 -41.21
N GLN A 447 -25.50 -23.00 -40.25
CA GLN A 447 -26.46 -24.08 -40.51
C GLN A 447 -27.78 -23.59 -41.10
N LEU A 448 -28.23 -22.38 -40.76
CA LEU A 448 -29.41 -21.74 -41.37
C LEU A 448 -29.14 -21.37 -42.82
N ASN A 449 -27.97 -20.83 -43.14
CA ASN A 449 -27.57 -20.56 -44.52
C ASN A 449 -27.43 -21.86 -45.33
N GLU A 450 -26.82 -22.90 -44.77
CA GLU A 450 -26.72 -24.24 -45.38
C GLU A 450 -28.11 -24.87 -45.61
N ASN A 451 -29.04 -24.75 -44.66
CA ASN A 451 -30.42 -25.21 -44.83
C ASN A 451 -31.25 -24.35 -45.78
N GLN A 452 -31.04 -23.03 -45.84
CA GLN A 452 -31.73 -22.15 -46.80
C GLN A 452 -31.20 -22.32 -48.22
N LEU A 453 -29.92 -22.67 -48.40
CA LEU A 453 -29.39 -23.13 -49.68
C LEU A 453 -30.02 -24.48 -50.07
N SER A 454 -30.12 -25.42 -49.13
CA SER A 454 -30.75 -26.74 -49.37
C SER A 454 -32.26 -26.66 -49.66
N ARG A 455 -32.99 -25.70 -49.05
CA ARG A 455 -34.43 -25.49 -49.31
C ARG A 455 -34.73 -24.66 -50.57
N LYS A 456 -33.76 -23.95 -51.15
CA LYS A 456 -34.00 -23.07 -52.31
C LYS A 456 -34.18 -23.78 -53.66
N GLN A 457 -34.34 -25.11 -53.66
CA GLN A 457 -34.73 -25.88 -54.84
C GLN A 457 -36.24 -26.26 -54.86
N GLU A 458 -37.00 -26.04 -53.78
CA GLU A 458 -38.44 -26.36 -53.74
C GLU A 458 -39.33 -25.23 -53.18
N THR A 459 -40.53 -25.12 -53.77
CA THR A 459 -41.69 -24.29 -53.36
C THR A 459 -41.55 -22.76 -53.37
N LEU A 460 -42.21 -22.14 -54.37
CA LEU A 460 -42.85 -20.83 -54.19
C LEU A 460 -44.11 -21.00 -53.30
N GLY A 461 -44.46 -20.04 -52.45
CA GLY A 461 -45.69 -20.12 -51.66
C GLY A 461 -45.97 -18.88 -50.79
N MET A 462 -47.11 -18.24 -51.05
CA MET A 462 -47.60 -17.00 -50.45
C MET A 462 -47.86 -17.01 -48.91
N PHE A 463 -47.83 -15.80 -48.33
CA PHE A 463 -48.87 -15.17 -47.50
C PHE A 463 -48.69 -14.93 -45.98
N GLU A 464 -49.13 -13.71 -45.62
CA GLU A 464 -49.63 -13.11 -44.36
C GLU A 464 -49.02 -13.32 -42.94
N THR A 465 -48.90 -12.17 -42.26
CA THR A 465 -48.94 -11.98 -40.81
C THR A 465 -50.37 -11.99 -40.27
N PRO A 466 -50.60 -12.40 -39.01
CA PRO A 466 -51.04 -11.41 -38.02
C PRO A 466 -50.41 -11.60 -36.62
N ALA A 467 -50.86 -10.82 -35.62
CA ALA A 467 -50.23 -10.67 -34.30
C ALA A 467 -51.18 -10.94 -33.10
N ALA A 468 -50.61 -10.84 -31.88
CA ALA A 468 -51.26 -10.81 -30.56
C ALA A 468 -51.78 -12.15 -29.96
N GLY A 469 -52.06 -12.18 -28.64
CA GLY A 469 -52.89 -13.24 -28.03
C GLY A 469 -52.48 -13.88 -26.68
N LEU A 470 -52.29 -13.08 -25.64
CA LEU A 470 -52.11 -13.43 -24.21
C LEU A 470 -52.77 -14.75 -23.64
N ARG A 471 -52.06 -15.40 -22.68
CA ARG A 471 -52.57 -16.12 -21.46
C ARG A 471 -53.27 -17.51 -21.67
N THR A 472 -53.36 -18.47 -20.70
CA THR A 472 -52.86 -18.64 -19.30
C THR A 472 -52.89 -20.11 -18.82
N GLY A 473 -52.06 -20.47 -17.82
CA GLY A 473 -52.20 -21.66 -16.93
C GLY A 473 -51.12 -22.75 -17.11
N SER A 474 -50.63 -23.48 -16.09
CA SER A 474 -50.88 -23.40 -14.63
C SER A 474 -49.66 -23.84 -13.79
N VAL A 475 -49.52 -23.21 -12.61
CA VAL A 475 -48.76 -23.56 -11.37
C VAL A 475 -49.03 -25.00 -10.86
N PRO A 476 -48.26 -25.58 -9.88
CA PRO A 476 -47.37 -24.98 -8.85
C PRO A 476 -45.92 -25.52 -8.86
N HIS A 477 -44.96 -25.24 -7.95
CA HIS A 477 -44.87 -24.64 -6.59
C HIS A 477 -43.36 -24.20 -6.39
N ASN A 478 -42.79 -23.56 -5.36
CA ASN A 478 -43.11 -22.78 -4.12
C ASN A 478 -41.76 -22.03 -3.76
N MET A 479 -41.55 -21.04 -2.88
CA MET A 479 -42.28 -20.21 -1.88
C MET A 479 -42.03 -18.71 -2.24
N VAL A 480 -42.41 -17.61 -1.56
CA VAL A 480 -42.80 -17.19 -0.18
C VAL A 480 -41.67 -16.99 0.85
N ILE A 481 -41.27 -15.72 1.03
CA ILE A 481 -41.42 -14.93 2.27
C ILE A 481 -41.60 -13.44 1.88
N HIS A 482 -42.14 -12.62 2.77
CA HIS A 482 -42.79 -11.33 2.48
C HIS A 482 -42.32 -10.21 3.45
N LEU A 483 -42.91 -9.01 3.32
CA LEU A 483 -42.77 -7.78 4.14
C LEU A 483 -41.61 -6.83 3.80
N SER A 484 -41.75 -5.51 3.96
CA SER A 484 -42.96 -4.65 3.89
C SER A 484 -42.56 -3.18 3.81
N LEU A 485 -43.38 -2.35 3.16
CA LEU A 485 -43.17 -0.91 3.06
C LEU A 485 -43.50 -0.19 4.39
N LYS A 486 -42.69 0.81 4.78
CA LYS A 486 -43.14 1.93 5.61
C LYS A 486 -42.38 3.20 5.25
N VAL A 487 -43.10 4.15 4.65
CA VAL A 487 -42.62 5.52 4.37
C VAL A 487 -43.33 6.48 5.31
N TYR A 488 -42.60 7.40 5.93
CA TYR A 488 -43.16 8.59 6.57
C TYR A 488 -42.32 9.83 6.22
N LYS A 489 -43.00 10.97 6.08
CA LYS A 489 -42.42 12.27 5.74
C LYS A 489 -42.15 13.08 7.02
N ALA A 490 -41.16 13.96 6.96
CA ALA A 490 -41.23 15.29 7.59
C ALA A 490 -40.38 16.27 6.77
N SER A 491 -40.77 17.55 6.77
CA SER A 491 -40.12 18.63 6.01
C SER A 491 -39.43 19.62 6.95
N GLY A 492 -38.41 20.34 6.47
CA GLY A 492 -37.78 21.44 7.22
C GLY A 492 -36.92 22.32 6.33
N LEU A 493 -37.30 23.60 6.19
CA LEU A 493 -36.52 24.63 5.48
C LEU A 493 -35.62 25.37 6.46
N THR A 494 -34.41 25.73 6.06
CA THR A 494 -33.95 27.12 5.87
C THR A 494 -32.45 27.15 5.54
N GLY A 495 -32.02 28.16 4.78
CA GLY A 495 -30.60 28.45 4.56
C GLY A 495 -30.20 29.73 5.30
N ILE A 496 -28.97 29.78 5.80
CA ILE A 496 -28.30 30.99 6.29
C ILE A 496 -26.94 31.06 5.59
N SER A 497 -26.58 32.24 5.08
CA SER A 497 -25.28 32.51 4.47
C SER A 497 -24.35 33.20 5.48
N ALA A 498 -23.10 32.74 5.56
CA ALA A 498 -22.01 33.45 6.23
C ALA A 498 -20.66 33.08 5.57
N HIS A 499 -19.76 34.07 5.47
CA HIS A 499 -18.40 33.92 4.96
C HIS A 499 -17.40 33.50 6.05
N TYR A 500 -16.15 33.29 5.60
CA TYR A 500 -14.88 33.26 6.36
C TYR A 500 -14.34 31.92 6.87
N SER A 501 -13.28 31.48 6.17
CA SER A 501 -11.99 30.98 6.68
C SER A 501 -11.90 30.46 8.12
N GLY A 502 -11.53 29.19 8.25
CA GLY A 502 -10.97 28.61 9.48
C GLY A 502 -10.16 27.36 9.15
N GLU A 503 -8.91 27.30 9.58
CA GLU A 503 -8.07 26.10 9.50
C GLU A 503 -8.48 25.07 10.55
N PRO A 504 -8.25 23.76 10.35
CA PRO A 504 -8.38 22.78 11.41
C PRO A 504 -7.33 23.05 12.50
N VAL A 505 -7.78 23.38 13.71
CA VAL A 505 -6.91 23.75 14.84
C VAL A 505 -6.07 22.54 15.29
N GLY A 506 -4.83 22.48 14.80
CA GLY A 506 -3.79 21.58 15.29
C GLY A 506 -3.34 21.96 16.71
N LEU A 507 -2.76 20.99 17.42
CA LEU A 507 -2.16 21.24 18.74
C LEU A 507 -0.92 22.14 18.60
N ASP A 508 -0.91 23.19 19.41
CA ASP A 508 0.11 24.25 19.43
C ASP A 508 1.54 23.70 19.64
N SER A 509 2.47 24.07 18.76
CA SER A 509 3.87 23.60 18.75
C SER A 509 4.63 23.82 20.07
N LYS A 510 4.17 24.72 20.96
CA LYS A 510 4.76 24.93 22.30
C LYS A 510 4.76 23.67 23.19
N TYR A 511 4.07 22.61 22.82
CA TYR A 511 4.10 21.32 23.50
C TYR A 511 5.20 20.35 23.02
N PHE A 512 5.99 20.72 22.00
CA PHE A 512 7.06 19.88 21.43
C PHE A 512 8.48 20.41 21.63
N GLU A 513 8.68 21.52 22.35
CA GLU A 513 10.02 22.00 22.70
C GLU A 513 10.73 21.06 23.69
N ARG A 514 11.92 20.58 23.32
CA ARG A 514 12.82 19.88 24.24
C ARG A 514 13.37 20.88 25.26
N ARG A 515 13.35 20.52 26.55
CA ARG A 515 14.14 21.21 27.58
C ARG A 515 15.42 20.43 27.86
N ASP A 516 16.56 21.04 27.58
CA ASP A 516 17.87 20.49 27.92
C ASP A 516 18.20 20.75 29.41
N ASP A 517 17.63 19.92 30.29
CA ASP A 517 17.93 19.88 31.74
C ASP A 517 18.24 18.44 32.18
N SER A 518 19.43 17.93 31.81
CA SER A 518 19.87 16.59 32.16
C SER A 518 20.61 16.54 33.50
N ILE A 519 19.98 15.95 34.53
CA ILE A 519 20.58 15.73 35.85
C ILE A 519 21.56 14.54 35.79
N PRO A 520 22.84 14.68 36.22
CA PRO A 520 23.83 13.60 36.14
C PRO A 520 23.61 12.54 37.23
N LEU A 521 23.10 11.36 36.85
CA LEU A 521 22.96 10.20 37.74
C LEU A 521 24.32 9.53 38.04
N ARG A 522 24.98 9.96 39.12
CA ARG A 522 26.11 9.25 39.73
C ARG A 522 25.64 8.40 40.92
N GLY A 523 25.79 7.07 40.81
CA GLY A 523 25.88 6.18 41.98
C GLY A 523 24.78 5.13 42.13
N LEU A 524 24.98 3.96 41.51
CA LEU A 524 24.48 2.68 42.01
C LEU A 524 25.63 1.66 41.98
N LEU A 525 26.06 1.22 43.16
CA LEU A 525 26.99 0.11 43.35
C LEU A 525 26.20 -1.12 43.84
N PRO A 526 26.14 -2.23 43.07
CA PRO A 526 25.59 -3.49 43.56
C PRO A 526 26.60 -4.16 44.51
N SER A 527 26.26 -4.25 45.80
CA SER A 527 27.09 -4.94 46.80
C SER A 527 26.50 -6.31 47.18
N MET A 528 26.71 -7.29 46.31
CA MET A 528 26.58 -8.72 46.66
C MET A 528 27.95 -9.38 46.50
N HIS A 529 28.43 -10.00 47.58
CA HIS A 529 29.80 -10.49 47.65
C HIS A 529 30.02 -11.80 46.89
N LEU A 530 31.29 -12.01 46.51
CA LEU A 530 31.79 -13.22 45.86
C LEU A 530 31.45 -14.48 46.64
N ASN A 531 31.23 -15.58 45.91
CA ASN A 531 32.02 -16.78 46.18
C ASN A 531 32.53 -17.39 44.87
N ARG A 532 33.70 -18.06 44.90
CA ARG A 532 34.49 -18.35 43.69
C ARG A 532 34.93 -19.83 43.66
N GLY A 533 34.36 -20.62 42.75
CA GLY A 533 34.71 -22.04 42.53
C GLY A 533 35.07 -22.32 41.07
N LYS A 534 36.04 -23.21 40.82
CA LYS A 534 36.56 -23.56 39.49
C LYS A 534 35.84 -24.78 38.88
N PRO A 535 35.85 -24.95 37.54
CA PRO A 535 35.21 -26.08 36.86
C PRO A 535 36.15 -27.29 36.57
N GLN A 536 35.50 -28.37 36.13
CA GLN A 536 35.99 -29.60 35.44
C GLN A 536 36.54 -30.81 36.23
N LYS A 537 35.82 -31.93 36.02
CA LYS A 537 36.26 -33.35 35.90
C LYS A 537 36.92 -34.06 37.10
N LEU A 538 36.28 -35.14 37.56
CA LEU A 538 36.74 -36.53 37.35
C LEU A 538 35.60 -37.55 37.64
N LEU A 539 35.87 -38.86 37.57
CA LEU A 539 34.94 -40.00 37.38
C LEU A 539 34.06 -40.43 38.59
N PHE A 540 32.89 -41.02 38.29
CA PHE A 540 32.22 -42.27 38.81
C PHE A 540 32.47 -42.78 40.26
N PRO A 541 31.61 -43.69 40.81
CA PRO A 541 30.13 -43.73 40.85
C PRO A 541 29.63 -44.16 42.27
N ILE A 542 28.57 -45.01 42.35
CA ILE A 542 28.09 -45.89 43.46
C ILE A 542 26.83 -45.45 44.22
N TYR A 543 25.81 -46.32 44.14
CA TYR A 543 24.73 -46.70 45.07
C TYR A 543 24.29 -45.73 46.20
N SER A 544 23.00 -45.56 46.50
CA SER A 544 21.86 -46.48 46.28
C SER A 544 20.60 -45.77 45.77
#